data_AF-A0AAW0F387-F1
#
_entry.id   AF-A0AAW0F387-F1
#
_cell.length_a   1.000
_cell.length_b   1.000
_cell.length_c   1.000
_cell.angle_alpha   90.00
_cell.angle_beta   90.00
_cell.angle_gamma   90.00
#
_symmetry.space_group_name_H-M   'P 1'
#
loop_
_entity.id
_entity.type
_entity.pdbx_description
1 polymer ?
#
loop_
_entity_poly.entity_id
_entity_poly.type
_entity_poly.pdbx_seq_one_letter_code
_entity_poly.pdbx_strand_id
1 'polypeptide(L)'
;MHRVRRLAPAVACAAVRGIFQSKEFLAASKELPTTPEGRNPYDVLEITATQATTLDDVSKQFRSLVVKYHPDKPGGSTEKMAEVNLAYKIVKENHDAMLRRMREAESALKANEAYRQHKHARVSRDEELGRSGGLHRRNARAAREAADPASTRRARSLRDIEVQWSKFTEDTEAAVKSMCNRYELAIQQGKFFRKSATLNEITVRERWLRKSFLKGVWEDVHELRGELLRRGARSAQQSELAEAMVSFASTTQRKLNEDFQRLTQESVQLQSRMFVERAFVIVCSLILMVKLWRWFVGFTFNNTLTVKLKRAFLSQ
;
A
#
# COMPACT_ATOMS: atom_id res chain seq x y z
N MET A 1 -51.83 -37.29 28.77
CA MET A 1 -52.67 -36.19 29.29
C MET A 1 -51.87 -35.44 30.37
N HIS A 2 -52.10 -34.12 30.49
CA HIS A 2 -51.49 -33.13 31.42
C HIS A 2 -50.04 -32.73 31.11
N ARG A 3 -49.72 -31.59 30.47
CA ARG A 3 -49.91 -30.15 30.79
C ARG A 3 -49.44 -29.76 32.19
N VAL A 4 -48.21 -29.26 32.31
CA VAL A 4 -47.83 -28.26 33.33
C VAL A 4 -46.93 -27.19 32.71
N ARG A 5 -47.32 -25.94 32.98
CA ARG A 5 -46.85 -24.66 32.48
C ARG A 5 -45.35 -24.41 32.72
N ARG A 6 -44.66 -23.92 31.67
CA ARG A 6 -43.46 -23.10 31.83
C ARG A 6 -43.88 -21.73 32.35
N LEU A 7 -43.38 -21.33 33.52
CA LEU A 7 -43.31 -19.94 33.95
C LEU A 7 -41.90 -19.45 33.67
N ALA A 8 -41.78 -18.43 32.82
CA ALA A 8 -40.55 -17.67 32.62
C ALA A 8 -40.41 -16.65 33.77
N PRO A 9 -39.19 -16.36 34.26
CA PRO A 9 -38.96 -15.10 34.92
C PRO A 9 -38.70 -14.03 33.86
N ALA A 10 -39.69 -13.15 33.71
CA ALA A 10 -39.54 -11.88 33.02
C ALA A 10 -38.54 -11.02 33.80
N VAL A 11 -37.29 -10.99 33.34
CA VAL A 11 -36.36 -9.92 33.71
C VAL A 11 -36.57 -8.80 32.70
N ALA A 12 -37.28 -7.78 33.15
CA ALA A 12 -37.39 -6.50 32.46
C ALA A 12 -35.98 -5.87 32.40
N CYS A 13 -35.23 -6.16 31.34
CA CYS A 13 -34.09 -5.36 30.97
C CYS A 13 -34.61 -4.00 30.50
N ALA A 14 -34.50 -2.99 31.36
CA ALA A 14 -34.54 -1.60 30.96
C ALA A 14 -33.45 -1.40 29.89
N ALA A 15 -33.87 -1.36 28.63
CA ALA A 15 -32.99 -1.12 27.50
C ALA A 15 -32.45 0.31 27.60
N VAL A 16 -31.27 0.47 28.18
CA VAL A 16 -30.44 1.66 27.97
C VAL A 16 -30.13 1.67 26.47
N ARG A 17 -30.85 2.48 25.70
CA ARG A 17 -30.56 2.72 24.28
C ARG A 17 -29.20 3.42 24.20
N GLY A 18 -28.13 2.64 24.10
CA GLY A 18 -26.84 3.17 23.70
C GLY A 18 -26.94 3.68 22.26
N ILE A 19 -26.86 4.99 22.07
CA ILE A 19 -26.82 5.61 20.75
C ILE A 19 -25.46 5.27 20.15
N PHE A 20 -25.40 4.24 19.30
CA PHE A 20 -24.16 3.86 18.63
C PHE A 20 -23.96 4.76 17.40
N GLN A 21 -23.09 5.75 17.52
CA GLN A 21 -22.72 6.58 16.38
C GLN A 21 -21.56 5.97 15.61
N SER A 22 -21.68 5.96 14.29
CA SER A 22 -20.66 5.42 13.41
C SER A 22 -19.41 6.31 13.38
N LYS A 23 -18.25 5.77 12.99
CA LYS A 23 -16.99 6.56 12.92
C LYS A 23 -17.10 7.69 11.90
N GLU A 24 -17.87 7.45 10.84
CA GLU A 24 -18.20 8.41 9.79
C GLU A 24 -19.04 9.56 10.37
N PHE A 25 -20.01 9.24 11.23
CA PHE A 25 -20.82 10.25 11.91
C PHE A 25 -19.95 11.11 12.83
N LEU A 26 -19.11 10.50 13.68
CA LEU A 26 -18.22 11.24 14.58
C LEU A 26 -17.23 12.13 13.85
N ALA A 27 -16.80 11.74 12.64
CA ALA A 27 -15.97 12.59 11.78
C ALA A 27 -16.76 13.77 11.22
N ALA A 28 -17.98 13.52 10.73
CA ALA A 28 -18.86 14.53 10.14
C ALA A 28 -19.45 15.50 11.18
N SER A 29 -19.63 15.05 12.42
CA SER A 29 -20.29 15.81 13.48
C SER A 29 -19.39 16.84 14.18
N LYS A 30 -18.07 16.79 13.95
CA LYS A 30 -17.11 17.75 14.53
C LYS A 30 -17.34 19.19 14.10
N GLU A 31 -17.97 19.38 12.95
CA GLU A 31 -18.26 20.70 12.37
C GLU A 31 -19.71 21.16 12.63
N LEU A 32 -20.49 20.40 13.42
CA LEU A 32 -21.84 20.81 13.81
C LEU A 32 -21.77 21.82 14.97
N PRO A 33 -22.65 22.83 14.99
CA PRO A 33 -22.83 23.67 16.17
C PRO A 33 -23.22 22.79 17.36
N THR A 34 -22.55 22.96 18.49
CA THR A 34 -22.88 22.26 19.73
C THR A 34 -23.95 23.00 20.51
N THR A 35 -24.65 22.28 21.37
CA THR A 35 -25.55 22.89 22.37
C THR A 35 -24.74 23.66 23.42
N PRO A 36 -25.38 24.51 24.26
CA PRO A 36 -24.70 25.31 25.29
C PRO A 36 -23.89 24.46 26.28
N GLU A 37 -24.29 23.20 26.49
CA GLU A 37 -23.59 22.22 27.32
C GLU A 37 -22.47 21.46 26.56
N GLY A 38 -22.16 21.86 25.33
CA GLY A 38 -21.14 21.23 24.49
C GLY A 38 -21.56 19.87 23.92
N ARG A 39 -22.82 19.46 24.08
CA ARG A 39 -23.34 18.16 23.60
C ARG A 39 -23.74 18.22 22.13
N ASN A 40 -23.56 17.11 21.43
CA ASN A 40 -23.97 16.96 20.04
C ASN A 40 -25.50 17.00 19.93
N PRO A 41 -26.09 17.81 19.03
CA PRO A 41 -27.54 17.90 18.85
C PRO A 41 -28.24 16.57 18.60
N TYR A 42 -27.58 15.60 17.94
CA TYR A 42 -28.16 14.27 17.68
C TYR A 42 -28.19 13.39 18.94
N ASP A 43 -27.26 13.59 19.88
CA ASP A 43 -27.25 12.90 21.17
C ASP A 43 -28.37 13.42 22.07
N VAL A 44 -28.59 14.74 22.08
CA VAL A 44 -29.67 15.38 22.85
C VAL A 44 -31.06 14.96 22.34
N LEU A 45 -31.20 14.79 21.03
CA LEU A 45 -32.45 14.28 20.44
C LEU A 45 -32.61 12.75 20.56
N GLU A 46 -31.62 12.06 21.14
CA GLU A 46 -31.60 10.61 21.29
C GLU A 46 -31.73 9.85 19.93
N ILE A 47 -31.12 10.36 18.85
CA ILE A 47 -31.22 9.81 17.49
C ILE A 47 -29.89 9.22 17.03
N THR A 48 -29.92 7.98 16.55
CA THR A 48 -28.82 7.40 15.79
C THR A 48 -28.86 7.89 14.36
N ALA A 49 -27.99 8.85 14.04
CA ALA A 49 -27.86 9.36 12.68
C ALA A 49 -27.27 8.28 11.75
N THR A 50 -28.12 7.80 10.85
CA THR A 50 -27.77 6.89 9.75
C THR A 50 -28.04 7.60 8.43
N GLN A 51 -27.47 7.10 7.32
CA GLN A 51 -27.70 7.71 6.00
C GLN A 51 -29.17 7.66 5.55
N ALA A 52 -29.99 6.80 6.16
CA ALA A 52 -31.42 6.68 5.91
C ALA A 52 -32.28 7.55 6.84
N THR A 53 -31.67 8.25 7.81
CA THR A 53 -32.43 9.10 8.73
C THR A 53 -32.98 10.30 7.98
N THR A 54 -34.29 10.53 8.11
CA THR A 54 -34.97 11.68 7.48
C THR A 54 -35.33 12.74 8.51
N LEU A 55 -35.57 13.97 8.05
CA LEU A 55 -36.07 15.06 8.91
C LEU A 55 -37.44 14.75 9.56
N ASP A 56 -38.26 13.89 8.94
CA ASP A 56 -39.53 13.45 9.53
C ASP A 56 -39.29 12.58 10.77
N ASP A 57 -38.31 11.69 10.72
CA ASP A 57 -37.92 10.86 11.86
C ASP A 57 -37.38 11.71 13.01
N VAL A 58 -36.57 12.73 12.69
CA VAL A 58 -36.11 13.73 13.65
C VAL A 58 -37.29 14.48 14.28
N SER A 59 -38.28 14.86 13.48
CA SER A 59 -39.46 15.60 13.93
C SER A 59 -40.43 14.72 14.76
N LYS A 60 -40.52 13.42 14.47
CA LYS A 60 -41.25 12.45 15.32
C LYS A 60 -40.60 12.31 16.68
N GLN A 61 -39.28 12.15 16.72
CA GLN A 61 -38.54 11.99 17.96
C GLN A 61 -38.56 13.27 18.80
N PHE A 62 -38.41 14.44 18.18
CA PHE A 62 -38.58 15.73 18.84
C PHE A 62 -39.94 15.84 19.53
N ARG A 63 -41.05 15.51 18.83
CA ARG A 63 -42.39 15.52 19.44
C ARG A 63 -42.50 14.58 20.64
N SER A 64 -41.88 13.40 20.59
CA SER A 64 -41.81 12.47 21.73
C SER A 64 -41.08 13.07 22.93
N LEU A 65 -39.94 13.72 22.70
CA LEU A 65 -39.15 14.37 23.75
C LEU A 65 -39.84 15.61 24.34
N VAL A 66 -40.53 16.40 23.52
CA VAL A 66 -41.34 17.54 23.99
C VAL A 66 -42.42 17.04 24.94
N VAL A 67 -43.12 15.97 24.58
CA VAL A 67 -44.14 15.34 25.42
C VAL A 67 -43.55 14.77 26.72
N LYS A 68 -42.27 14.39 26.75
CA LYS A 68 -41.58 13.84 27.93
C LYS A 68 -41.08 14.93 28.89
N TYR A 69 -40.51 16.01 28.35
CA TYR A 69 -39.85 17.05 29.14
C TYR A 69 -40.67 18.34 29.31
N HIS A 70 -41.94 18.35 28.88
CA HIS A 70 -42.83 19.52 29.02
C HIS A 70 -42.92 19.99 30.48
N PRO A 71 -42.81 21.30 30.77
CA PRO A 71 -42.81 21.82 32.14
C PRO A 71 -44.09 21.45 32.93
N ASP A 72 -45.21 21.28 32.24
CA ASP A 72 -46.49 20.92 32.87
C ASP A 72 -46.60 19.43 33.26
N LYS A 73 -45.59 18.61 32.96
CA LYS A 73 -45.58 17.18 33.30
C LYS A 73 -44.68 16.87 34.49
N PRO A 74 -45.04 15.83 35.29
CA PRO A 74 -44.22 15.41 36.41
C PRO A 74 -42.84 14.95 35.91
N GLY A 75 -41.78 15.67 36.30
CA GLY A 75 -40.40 15.44 35.85
C GLY A 75 -39.94 16.28 34.65
N GLY A 76 -40.78 17.20 34.16
CA GLY A 76 -40.40 18.20 33.16
C GLY A 76 -39.47 19.28 33.73
N SER A 77 -38.62 19.85 32.86
CA SER A 77 -37.73 20.96 33.22
C SER A 77 -37.67 21.95 32.05
N THR A 78 -37.79 23.23 32.35
CA THR A 78 -37.68 24.33 31.38
C THR A 78 -36.33 24.33 30.69
N GLU A 79 -35.26 24.03 31.42
CA GLU A 79 -33.88 23.97 30.91
C GLU A 79 -33.71 22.85 29.89
N LYS A 80 -34.20 21.64 30.20
CA LYS A 80 -34.14 20.49 29.28
C LYS A 80 -34.98 20.73 28.03
N MET A 81 -36.14 21.38 28.16
CA MET A 81 -36.98 21.73 27.02
C MET A 81 -36.29 22.74 26.10
N ALA A 82 -35.63 23.76 26.67
CA ALA A 82 -34.87 24.74 25.90
C ALA A 82 -33.72 24.09 25.12
N GLU A 83 -33.01 23.14 25.75
CA GLU A 83 -31.94 22.37 25.10
C GLU A 83 -32.45 21.53 23.93
N VAL A 84 -33.57 20.81 24.12
CA VAL A 84 -34.20 19.98 23.08
C VAL A 84 -34.69 20.82 21.89
N ASN A 85 -35.28 21.99 22.16
CA ASN A 85 -35.72 22.93 21.12
C ASN A 85 -34.54 23.47 20.29
N LEU A 86 -33.44 23.83 20.98
CA LEU A 86 -32.24 24.32 20.32
C LEU A 86 -31.56 23.22 19.50
N ALA A 87 -31.45 22.00 20.04
CA ALA A 87 -30.93 20.85 19.33
C ALA A 87 -31.72 20.54 18.06
N TYR A 88 -33.06 20.58 18.12
CA TYR A 88 -33.92 20.40 16.95
C TYR A 88 -33.69 21.47 15.89
N LYS A 89 -33.54 22.75 16.29
CA LYS A 89 -33.25 23.84 15.36
C LYS A 89 -31.92 23.62 14.63
N ILE A 90 -30.86 23.30 15.37
CA ILE A 90 -29.52 23.05 14.81
C ILE A 90 -29.57 21.86 13.84
N VAL A 91 -30.22 20.76 14.22
CA VAL A 91 -30.35 19.60 13.33
C VAL A 91 -31.12 19.97 12.07
N LYS A 92 -32.26 20.64 12.18
CA LYS A 92 -33.08 21.01 11.02
C LYS A 92 -32.32 21.84 9.98
N GLU A 93 -31.45 22.74 10.42
CA GLU A 93 -30.65 23.58 9.52
C GLU A 93 -29.44 22.85 8.91
N ASN A 94 -28.88 21.86 9.63
CA ASN A 94 -27.60 21.24 9.26
C ASN A 94 -27.71 19.77 8.82
N HIS A 95 -28.90 19.16 8.85
CA HIS A 95 -29.08 17.73 8.59
C HIS A 95 -28.59 17.30 7.22
N ASP A 96 -28.96 18.03 6.17
CA ASP A 96 -28.56 17.70 4.80
C ASP A 96 -27.05 17.89 4.55
N ALA A 97 -26.44 18.86 5.23
CA ALA A 97 -25.00 19.09 5.18
C ALA A 97 -24.25 17.97 5.93
N MET A 98 -24.77 17.56 7.09
CA MET A 98 -24.25 16.44 7.88
C MET A 98 -24.30 15.13 7.09
N LEU A 99 -25.43 14.81 6.45
CA LEU A 99 -25.56 13.61 5.62
C LEU A 99 -24.61 13.60 4.43
N ARG A 100 -24.38 14.75 3.78
CA ARG A 100 -23.38 14.88 2.71
C ARG A 100 -21.96 14.59 3.22
N ARG A 101 -21.57 15.21 4.34
CA ARG A 101 -20.27 15.01 4.98
C ARG A 101 -20.05 13.56 5.44
N MET A 102 -21.10 12.90 5.93
CA MET A 102 -21.01 11.46 6.27
C MET A 102 -20.67 10.60 5.07
N ARG A 103 -21.26 10.87 3.89
CA ARG A 103 -20.93 10.12 2.64
C ARG A 103 -19.50 10.39 2.18
N GLU A 104 -19.06 11.64 2.29
CA GLU A 104 -17.67 12.01 1.95
C GLU A 104 -16.68 11.31 2.88
N ALA A 105 -16.93 11.33 4.20
CA ALA A 105 -16.10 10.64 5.18
C ALA A 105 -16.05 9.13 4.93
N GLU A 106 -17.19 8.50 4.59
CA GLU A 106 -17.25 7.08 4.24
C GLU A 106 -16.42 6.76 2.99
N SER A 107 -16.54 7.57 1.94
CA SER A 107 -15.76 7.36 0.70
C SER A 107 -14.25 7.55 0.92
N ALA A 108 -13.86 8.54 1.74
CA ALA A 108 -12.46 8.75 2.13
C ALA A 108 -11.91 7.59 2.95
N LEU A 109 -12.69 7.04 3.89
CA LEU A 109 -12.29 5.87 4.69
C LEU A 109 -12.14 4.62 3.81
N LYS A 110 -13.10 4.37 2.91
CA LYS A 110 -13.03 3.27 1.94
C LYS A 110 -11.82 3.39 1.01
N ALA A 111 -11.52 4.58 0.52
CA ALA A 111 -10.35 4.83 -0.33
C ALA A 111 -9.02 4.58 0.42
N ASN A 112 -8.94 5.03 1.68
CA ASN A 112 -7.77 4.81 2.53
C ASN A 112 -7.59 3.32 2.88
N GLU A 113 -8.69 2.61 3.15
CA GLU A 113 -8.67 1.17 3.38
C GLU A 113 -8.21 0.40 2.14
N ALA A 114 -8.77 0.71 0.96
CA ALA A 114 -8.33 0.13 -0.30
C ALA A 114 -6.84 0.39 -0.57
N TYR A 115 -6.34 1.59 -0.29
CA TYR A 115 -4.91 1.91 -0.39
C TYR A 115 -4.07 1.05 0.56
N ARG A 116 -4.50 0.89 1.82
CA ARG A 116 -3.81 0.04 2.80
C ARG A 116 -3.80 -1.42 2.36
N GLN A 117 -4.94 -1.94 1.91
CA GLN A 117 -5.04 -3.30 1.38
C GLN A 117 -4.10 -3.51 0.19
N HIS A 118 -4.07 -2.58 -0.77
CA HIS A 118 -3.15 -2.63 -1.91
C HIS A 118 -1.67 -2.59 -1.49
N LYS A 119 -1.35 -1.75 -0.50
CA LYS A 119 0.00 -1.67 0.08
C LYS A 119 0.38 -2.99 0.75
N HIS A 120 -0.50 -3.57 1.58
CA HIS A 120 -0.26 -4.84 2.24
C HIS A 120 -0.14 -5.99 1.23
N ALA A 121 -0.99 -6.06 0.22
CA ALA A 121 -0.90 -7.06 -0.85
C ALA A 121 0.41 -6.93 -1.66
N ARG A 122 0.88 -5.70 -1.90
CA ARG A 122 2.17 -5.48 -2.55
C ARG A 122 3.33 -5.96 -1.67
N VAL A 123 3.29 -5.69 -0.37
CA VAL A 123 4.30 -6.15 0.59
C VAL A 123 4.29 -7.69 0.69
N SER A 124 3.14 -8.31 0.84
CA SER A 124 2.99 -9.78 0.90
C SER A 124 3.54 -10.45 -0.36
N ARG A 125 3.22 -9.93 -1.54
CA ARG A 125 3.78 -10.43 -2.80
C ARG A 125 5.29 -10.20 -2.90
N ASP A 126 5.79 -9.07 -2.41
CA ASP A 126 7.23 -8.84 -2.34
C ASP A 126 7.90 -9.78 -1.32
N GLU A 127 7.24 -10.19 -0.24
CA GLU A 127 7.72 -11.22 0.69
C GLU A 127 7.74 -12.61 0.05
N GLU A 128 6.63 -13.05 -0.58
CA GLU A 128 6.53 -14.32 -1.30
C GLU A 128 7.57 -14.45 -2.41
N LEU A 129 7.83 -13.35 -3.12
CA LEU A 129 8.83 -13.31 -4.17
C LEU A 129 10.27 -13.18 -3.63
N GLY A 130 10.50 -13.15 -2.31
CA GLY A 130 11.81 -12.96 -1.70
C GLY A 130 12.45 -11.59 -2.02
N ARG A 131 11.62 -10.56 -2.18
CA ARG A 131 11.97 -9.16 -2.48
C ARG A 131 11.91 -8.26 -1.25
N SER A 132 11.52 -8.80 -0.09
CA SER A 132 11.60 -8.05 1.16
C SER A 132 13.07 -7.89 1.54
N GLY A 133 13.61 -6.67 1.42
CA GLY A 133 14.95 -6.36 1.91
C GLY A 133 15.12 -6.82 3.36
N GLY A 134 16.35 -7.17 3.76
CA GLY A 134 16.69 -7.90 5.00
C GLY A 134 16.04 -7.41 6.31
N LEU A 135 15.52 -6.18 6.36
CA LEU A 135 14.72 -5.65 7.47
C LEU A 135 13.46 -6.48 7.80
N HIS A 136 12.73 -6.98 6.78
CA HIS A 136 11.52 -7.79 7.02
C HIS A 136 11.90 -9.21 7.46
N ARG A 137 13.00 -9.76 6.92
CA ARG A 137 13.57 -11.04 7.38
C ARG A 137 13.95 -10.96 8.86
N ARG A 138 14.53 -9.83 9.30
CA ARG A 138 14.85 -9.57 10.71
C ARG A 138 13.62 -9.43 11.60
N ASN A 139 12.60 -8.69 11.18
CA ASN A 139 11.37 -8.55 11.97
C ASN A 139 10.60 -9.87 12.07
N ALA A 140 10.56 -10.66 10.99
CA ALA A 140 9.96 -11.99 11.00
C ALA A 140 10.75 -12.97 11.86
N ARG A 141 12.08 -12.91 11.82
CA ARG A 141 12.97 -13.70 12.68
C ARG A 141 12.82 -13.31 14.15
N ALA A 142 12.88 -12.03 14.47
CA ALA A 142 12.67 -11.50 15.82
C ALA A 142 11.26 -11.82 16.35
N ALA A 143 10.22 -11.79 15.51
CA ALA A 143 8.88 -12.20 15.89
C ALA A 143 8.78 -13.71 16.18
N ARG A 144 9.47 -14.55 15.41
CA ARG A 144 9.55 -16.00 15.67
C ARG A 144 10.34 -16.32 16.94
N GLU A 145 11.45 -15.63 17.16
CA GLU A 145 12.28 -15.76 18.37
C GLU A 145 11.57 -15.21 19.61
N ALA A 146 10.75 -14.17 19.47
CA ALA A 146 9.89 -13.65 20.55
C ALA A 146 8.69 -14.57 20.85
N ALA A 147 8.19 -15.30 19.85
CA ALA A 147 7.11 -16.27 20.03
C ALA A 147 7.55 -17.57 20.71
N ASP A 148 8.86 -17.84 20.77
CA ASP A 148 9.43 -19.03 21.40
C ASP A 148 10.15 -18.69 22.72
N PRO A 149 9.47 -18.77 23.88
CA PRO A 149 10.00 -18.34 25.17
C PRO A 149 11.17 -19.21 25.69
N ALA A 150 11.45 -20.35 25.06
CA ALA A 150 12.59 -21.20 25.37
C ALA A 150 13.89 -20.78 24.65
N SER A 151 13.78 -20.01 23.56
CA SER A 151 14.91 -19.64 22.70
C SER A 151 15.74 -18.45 23.25
N THR A 152 15.16 -17.64 24.13
CA THR A 152 15.68 -16.30 24.47
C THR A 152 16.82 -16.27 25.48
N ARG A 153 17.24 -17.43 26.06
CA ARG A 153 18.23 -17.45 27.16
C ARG A 153 19.30 -18.55 27.11
N ARG A 154 19.25 -19.49 26.18
CA ARG A 154 20.33 -20.49 26.04
C ARG A 154 21.34 -20.00 25.00
N ALA A 155 22.59 -19.83 25.42
CA ALA A 155 23.70 -19.72 24.48
C ALA A 155 23.73 -21.01 23.63
N ARG A 156 23.41 -20.92 22.32
CA ARG A 156 23.29 -22.06 21.37
C ARG A 156 24.57 -22.89 21.33
N SER A 157 24.58 -24.21 21.38
CA SER A 157 25.85 -24.97 21.42
C SER A 157 26.76 -24.69 20.20
N LEU A 158 28.06 -25.05 20.26
CA LEU A 158 28.97 -24.88 19.12
C LEU A 158 28.45 -25.60 17.87
N ARG A 159 27.94 -26.83 18.04
CA ARG A 159 27.31 -27.59 16.96
C ARG A 159 26.08 -26.89 16.40
N ASP A 160 25.28 -26.24 17.25
CA ASP A 160 24.11 -25.48 16.79
C ASP A 160 24.55 -24.28 15.93
N ILE A 161 25.67 -23.62 16.28
CA ILE A 161 26.24 -22.52 15.48
C ILE A 161 26.75 -23.05 14.14
N GLU A 162 27.44 -24.18 14.10
CA GLU A 162 27.93 -24.79 12.86
C GLU A 162 26.78 -25.20 11.92
N VAL A 163 25.73 -25.82 12.47
CA VAL A 163 24.52 -26.19 11.71
C VAL A 163 23.80 -24.94 11.20
N GLN A 164 23.66 -23.93 12.05
CA GLN A 164 23.04 -22.66 11.66
C GLN A 164 23.87 -21.94 10.59
N TRP A 165 25.20 -21.98 10.69
CA TRP A 165 26.11 -21.42 9.70
C TRP A 165 25.96 -22.12 8.35
N SER A 166 26.00 -23.46 8.34
CA SER A 166 25.83 -24.25 7.11
C SER A 166 24.49 -23.95 6.43
N LYS A 167 23.40 -23.90 7.20
CA LYS A 167 22.08 -23.54 6.68
C LYS A 167 22.05 -22.09 6.16
N PHE A 168 22.67 -21.16 6.87
CA PHE A 168 22.74 -19.76 6.47
C PHE A 168 23.51 -19.60 5.14
N THR A 169 24.61 -20.32 4.96
CA THR A 169 25.38 -20.36 3.72
C THR A 169 24.52 -20.84 2.55
N GLU A 170 23.86 -21.98 2.70
CA GLU A 170 22.97 -22.55 1.67
C GLU A 170 21.82 -21.60 1.32
N ASP A 171 21.13 -21.07 2.33
CA ASP A 171 20.04 -20.10 2.15
C ASP A 171 20.52 -18.83 1.43
N THR A 172 21.73 -18.36 1.76
CA THR A 172 22.33 -17.17 1.16
C THR A 172 22.68 -17.40 -0.31
N GLU A 173 23.28 -18.55 -0.64
CA GLU A 173 23.60 -18.92 -2.02
C GLU A 173 22.33 -19.08 -2.88
N ALA A 174 21.31 -19.74 -2.34
CA ALA A 174 20.00 -19.87 -2.99
C ALA A 174 19.35 -18.49 -3.23
N ALA A 175 19.42 -17.59 -2.24
CA ALA A 175 18.91 -16.23 -2.35
C ALA A 175 19.66 -15.42 -3.41
N VAL A 176 21.00 -15.51 -3.46
CA VAL A 176 21.84 -14.86 -4.47
C VAL A 176 21.44 -15.33 -5.87
N LYS A 177 21.34 -16.65 -6.08
CA LYS A 177 20.92 -17.22 -7.37
C LYS A 177 19.52 -16.75 -7.77
N SER A 178 18.58 -16.72 -6.82
CA SER A 178 17.23 -16.21 -7.03
C SER A 178 17.21 -14.71 -7.37
N MET A 179 18.05 -13.90 -6.72
CA MET A 179 18.20 -12.47 -7.05
C MET A 179 18.70 -12.26 -8.48
N CYS A 180 19.77 -12.96 -8.88
CA CYS A 180 20.32 -12.85 -10.23
C CYS A 180 19.31 -13.29 -11.30
N ASN A 181 18.68 -14.46 -11.12
CA ASN A 181 17.66 -14.96 -12.05
C ASN A 181 16.47 -14.01 -12.22
N ARG A 182 16.02 -13.39 -11.11
CA ARG A 182 14.93 -12.41 -11.16
C ARG A 182 15.33 -11.14 -11.88
N TYR A 183 16.54 -10.64 -11.67
CA TYR A 183 17.02 -9.46 -12.38
C TYR A 183 17.16 -9.74 -13.87
N GLU A 184 17.69 -10.89 -14.25
CA GLU A 184 17.76 -11.34 -15.65
C GLU A 184 16.37 -11.39 -16.29
N LEU A 185 15.39 -12.04 -15.64
CA LEU A 185 14.01 -12.10 -16.13
C LEU A 185 13.40 -10.70 -16.28
N ALA A 186 13.65 -9.79 -15.34
CA ALA A 186 13.17 -8.42 -15.41
C ALA A 186 13.78 -7.64 -16.59
N ILE A 187 15.06 -7.87 -16.89
CA ILE A 187 15.72 -7.33 -18.09
C ILE A 187 15.09 -7.90 -19.37
N GLN A 188 14.84 -9.21 -19.42
CA GLN A 188 14.17 -9.86 -20.55
C GLN A 188 12.75 -9.33 -20.78
N GLN A 189 11.98 -9.10 -19.71
CA GLN A 189 10.67 -8.47 -19.80
C GLN A 189 10.76 -7.02 -20.28
N GLY A 190 11.71 -6.24 -19.76
CA GLY A 190 11.95 -4.87 -20.22
C GLY A 190 12.30 -4.79 -21.71
N LYS A 191 13.07 -5.77 -22.21
CA LYS A 191 13.35 -5.96 -23.64
C LYS A 191 12.08 -6.28 -24.43
N PHE A 192 11.25 -7.20 -23.94
CA PHE A 192 10.00 -7.59 -24.61
C PHE A 192 9.03 -6.40 -24.76
N PHE A 193 8.83 -5.62 -23.69
CA PHE A 193 7.92 -4.48 -23.71
C PHE A 193 8.49 -3.23 -24.39
N ARG A 194 9.77 -3.23 -24.76
CA ARG A 194 10.50 -2.09 -25.35
C ARG A 194 10.34 -0.78 -24.57
N LYS A 195 10.21 -0.83 -23.23
CA LYS A 195 10.01 0.36 -22.37
C LYS A 195 11.26 0.67 -21.57
N SER A 196 11.99 1.72 -21.97
CA SER A 196 13.21 2.18 -21.29
C SER A 196 12.96 2.65 -19.85
N ALA A 197 11.82 3.28 -19.57
CA ALA A 197 11.45 3.70 -18.22
C ALA A 197 11.37 2.52 -17.24
N THR A 198 10.78 1.40 -17.69
CA THR A 198 10.67 0.18 -16.90
C THR A 198 12.03 -0.43 -16.56
N LEU A 199 12.98 -0.42 -17.50
CA LEU A 199 14.35 -0.89 -17.25
C LEU A 199 15.09 -0.04 -16.21
N ASN A 200 14.95 1.29 -16.28
CA ASN A 200 15.59 2.18 -15.30
C ASN A 200 15.04 1.97 -13.88
N GLU A 201 13.72 1.84 -13.73
CA GLU A 201 13.10 1.52 -12.44
C GLU A 201 13.57 0.17 -11.88
N ILE A 202 13.67 -0.85 -12.74
CA ILE A 202 14.19 -2.17 -12.38
C ILE A 202 15.64 -2.05 -11.89
N THR A 203 16.52 -1.40 -12.64
CA THR A 203 17.94 -1.26 -12.27
C THR A 203 18.13 -0.51 -10.95
N VAL A 204 17.38 0.58 -10.71
CA VAL A 204 17.44 1.32 -9.44
C VAL A 204 16.97 0.44 -8.27
N ARG A 205 15.86 -0.29 -8.46
CA ARG A 205 15.31 -1.20 -7.45
C ARG A 205 16.26 -2.33 -7.12
N GLU A 206 16.83 -2.98 -8.13
CA GLU A 206 17.77 -4.10 -7.97
C GLU A 206 19.07 -3.66 -7.30
N ARG A 207 19.57 -2.45 -7.60
CA ARG A 207 20.70 -1.86 -6.87
C ARG A 207 20.41 -1.70 -5.37
N TRP A 208 19.19 -1.28 -5.01
CA TRP A 208 18.78 -1.14 -3.61
C TRP A 208 18.63 -2.50 -2.93
N LEU A 209 18.01 -3.48 -3.59
CA LEU A 209 17.84 -4.85 -3.08
C LEU A 209 19.19 -5.50 -2.78
N ARG A 210 20.14 -5.41 -3.72
CA ARG A 210 21.53 -5.87 -3.52
C ARG A 210 22.16 -5.25 -2.28
N LYS A 211 22.08 -3.92 -2.13
CA LYS A 211 22.66 -3.20 -0.98
C LYS A 211 22.02 -3.64 0.34
N SER A 212 20.69 -3.76 0.37
CA SER A 212 19.97 -4.21 1.56
C SER A 212 20.25 -5.67 1.91
N PHE A 213 20.38 -6.53 0.92
CA PHE A 213 20.69 -7.95 1.10
C PHE A 213 22.10 -8.13 1.66
N LEU A 214 23.11 -7.50 1.05
CA LEU A 214 24.49 -7.57 1.53
C LEU A 214 24.65 -7.02 2.95
N LYS A 215 23.92 -5.95 3.28
CA LYS A 215 23.88 -5.44 4.65
C LYS A 215 23.36 -6.51 5.61
N GLY A 216 22.27 -7.20 5.26
CA GLY A 216 21.74 -8.31 6.05
C GLY A 216 22.72 -9.46 6.22
N VAL A 217 23.38 -9.89 5.14
CA VAL A 217 24.40 -10.95 5.18
C VAL A 217 25.54 -10.60 6.14
N TRP A 218 26.05 -9.36 6.07
CA TRP A 218 27.10 -8.89 6.98
C TRP A 218 26.63 -8.79 8.44
N GLU A 219 25.40 -8.34 8.69
CA GLU A 219 24.82 -8.30 10.03
C GLU A 219 24.71 -9.73 10.62
N ASP A 220 24.14 -10.68 9.88
CA ASP A 220 23.99 -12.07 10.30
C ASP A 220 25.35 -12.75 10.56
N VAL A 221 26.34 -12.50 9.69
CA VAL A 221 27.72 -12.98 9.86
C VAL A 221 28.38 -12.39 11.10
N HIS A 222 28.22 -11.09 11.35
CA HIS A 222 28.76 -10.45 12.54
C HIS A 222 28.08 -10.94 13.82
N GLU A 223 26.78 -11.23 13.79
CA GLU A 223 26.05 -11.81 14.92
C GLU A 223 26.56 -13.21 15.25
N LEU A 224 26.61 -14.11 14.26
CA LEU A 224 27.12 -15.47 14.42
C LEU A 224 28.58 -15.49 14.90
N ARG A 225 29.43 -14.66 14.29
CA ARG A 225 30.83 -14.49 14.70
C ARG A 225 30.93 -13.93 16.11
N GLY A 226 30.09 -12.96 16.47
CA GLY A 226 30.05 -12.37 17.81
C GLY A 226 29.67 -13.40 18.88
N GLU A 227 28.67 -14.24 18.60
CA GLU A 227 28.28 -15.35 19.48
C GLU A 227 29.39 -16.39 19.63
N LEU A 228 30.08 -16.71 18.54
CA LEU A 228 31.21 -17.65 18.53
C LEU A 228 32.38 -17.12 19.38
N LEU A 229 32.77 -15.85 19.20
CA LEU A 229 33.91 -15.24 19.88
C LEU A 229 33.63 -14.90 21.35
N ARG A 230 32.38 -14.59 21.72
CA ARG A 230 31.99 -14.36 23.14
C ARG A 230 32.22 -15.58 24.04
N ARG A 231 32.34 -16.78 23.46
CA ARG A 231 32.69 -18.00 24.20
C ARG A 231 34.17 -18.15 24.53
N GLY A 232 34.99 -17.19 24.08
CA GLY A 232 36.44 -17.26 24.12
C GLY A 232 36.93 -18.07 22.93
N ALA A 233 37.71 -17.44 22.05
CA ALA A 233 38.42 -18.09 20.96
C ALA A 233 39.55 -18.99 21.49
N ARG A 234 39.18 -20.03 22.24
CA ARG A 234 40.14 -20.91 22.92
C ARG A 234 40.57 -22.08 22.03
N SER A 235 39.86 -22.34 20.93
CA SER A 235 40.25 -23.38 19.95
C SER A 235 40.53 -22.78 18.57
N ALA A 236 41.55 -23.33 17.89
CA ALA A 236 41.91 -22.95 16.52
C ALA A 236 40.73 -23.09 15.56
N GLN A 237 39.92 -24.15 15.73
CA GLN A 237 38.72 -24.41 14.92
C GLN A 237 37.68 -23.27 15.00
N GLN A 238 37.52 -22.62 16.15
CA GLN A 238 36.59 -21.48 16.28
C GLN A 238 37.11 -20.22 15.57
N SER A 239 38.43 -20.01 15.57
CA SER A 239 39.05 -18.90 14.84
C SER A 239 38.93 -19.12 13.33
N GLU A 240 39.22 -20.33 12.86
CA GLU A 240 39.07 -20.71 11.45
C GLU A 240 37.62 -20.57 10.97
N LEU A 241 36.64 -21.01 11.76
CA LEU A 241 35.23 -20.83 11.43
C LEU A 241 34.84 -19.35 11.36
N ALA A 242 35.31 -18.52 12.31
CA ALA A 242 35.05 -17.08 12.29
C ALA A 242 35.66 -16.40 11.05
N GLU A 243 36.86 -16.81 10.63
CA GLU A 243 37.50 -16.32 9.40
C GLU A 243 36.76 -16.78 8.15
N ALA A 244 36.33 -18.04 8.11
CA ALA A 244 35.52 -18.59 7.03
C ALA A 244 34.19 -17.81 6.86
N MET A 245 33.56 -17.39 7.97
CA MET A 245 32.35 -16.57 7.92
C MET A 245 32.56 -15.21 7.24
N VAL A 246 33.65 -14.52 7.60
CA VAL A 246 34.00 -13.21 7.01
C VAL A 246 34.44 -13.35 5.55
N SER A 247 35.20 -14.41 5.24
CA SER A 247 35.60 -14.75 3.88
C SER A 247 34.37 -15.00 3.01
N PHE A 248 33.41 -15.79 3.47
CA PHE A 248 32.15 -16.05 2.77
C PHE A 248 31.34 -14.78 2.50
N ALA A 249 31.21 -13.88 3.49
CA ALA A 249 30.51 -12.61 3.29
C ALA A 249 31.19 -11.76 2.21
N SER A 250 32.52 -11.71 2.23
CA SER A 250 33.34 -10.95 1.29
C SER A 250 33.28 -11.52 -0.13
N THR A 251 33.37 -12.84 -0.29
CA THR A 251 33.25 -13.52 -1.59
C THR A 251 31.84 -13.39 -2.15
N THR A 252 30.81 -13.55 -1.32
CA THR A 252 29.40 -13.34 -1.68
C THR A 252 29.17 -11.91 -2.16
N GLN A 253 29.71 -10.92 -1.43
CA GLN A 253 29.64 -9.51 -1.83
C GLN A 253 30.30 -9.27 -3.19
N ARG A 254 31.50 -9.80 -3.39
CA ARG A 254 32.22 -9.63 -4.65
C ARG A 254 31.47 -10.26 -5.83
N LYS A 255 31.07 -11.52 -5.68
CA LYS A 255 30.33 -12.27 -6.72
C LYS A 255 29.03 -11.58 -7.09
N LEU A 256 28.23 -11.20 -6.08
CA LEU A 256 26.97 -10.50 -6.30
C LEU A 256 27.17 -9.13 -6.98
N ASN A 257 28.27 -8.43 -6.65
CA ASN A 257 28.61 -7.17 -7.32
C ASN A 257 28.97 -7.38 -8.79
N GLU A 258 29.80 -8.37 -9.09
CA GLU A 258 30.21 -8.71 -10.46
C GLU A 258 28.98 -9.12 -11.31
N ASP A 259 28.11 -9.98 -10.78
CA ASP A 259 26.88 -10.41 -11.46
C ASP A 259 25.92 -9.24 -11.74
N PHE A 260 25.69 -8.38 -10.74
CA PHE A 260 24.80 -7.22 -10.91
C PHE A 260 25.39 -6.16 -11.83
N GLN A 261 26.72 -5.98 -11.83
CA GLN A 261 27.39 -5.09 -12.77
C GLN A 261 27.21 -5.58 -14.20
N ARG A 262 27.42 -6.88 -14.44
CA ARG A 262 27.20 -7.51 -15.74
C ARG A 262 25.75 -7.31 -16.22
N LEU A 263 24.77 -7.68 -15.39
CA LEU A 263 23.35 -7.53 -15.74
C LEU A 263 22.94 -6.07 -15.98
N THR A 264 23.52 -5.13 -15.22
CA THR A 264 23.29 -3.70 -15.44
C THR A 264 23.89 -3.23 -16.76
N GLN A 265 25.09 -3.69 -17.11
CA GLN A 265 25.72 -3.37 -18.39
C GLN A 265 24.89 -3.92 -19.56
N GLU A 266 24.38 -5.15 -19.46
CA GLU A 266 23.47 -5.74 -20.43
C GLU A 266 22.18 -4.91 -20.57
N SER A 267 21.58 -4.48 -19.46
CA SER A 267 20.40 -3.59 -19.45
C SER A 267 20.66 -2.27 -20.19
N VAL A 268 21.80 -1.62 -19.92
CA VAL A 268 22.19 -0.36 -20.57
C VAL A 268 22.44 -0.55 -22.07
N GLN A 269 23.10 -1.64 -22.47
CA GLN A 269 23.32 -1.96 -23.89
C GLN A 269 22.00 -2.22 -24.63
N LEU A 270 21.03 -2.86 -23.98
CA LEU A 270 19.70 -3.05 -24.55
C LEU A 270 18.97 -1.72 -24.70
N GLN A 271 19.06 -0.84 -23.70
CA GLN A 271 18.47 0.49 -23.75
C GLN A 271 19.05 1.34 -24.89
N SER A 272 20.37 1.31 -25.09
CA SER A 272 21.01 2.05 -26.18
C SER A 272 20.61 1.50 -27.55
N ARG A 273 20.54 0.17 -27.72
CA ARG A 273 20.04 -0.45 -28.95
C ARG A 273 18.60 -0.04 -29.27
N MET A 274 17.70 -0.10 -28.30
CA MET A 274 16.31 0.34 -28.49
C MET A 274 16.20 1.82 -28.84
N PHE A 275 17.06 2.67 -28.27
CA PHE A 275 17.10 4.09 -28.60
C PHE A 275 17.55 4.32 -30.05
N VAL A 276 18.61 3.63 -30.49
CA VAL A 276 19.11 3.69 -31.87
C VAL A 276 18.05 3.18 -32.86
N GLU A 277 17.37 2.08 -32.55
CA GLU A 277 16.27 1.55 -33.38
C GLU A 277 15.13 2.57 -33.54
N ARG A 278 14.72 3.23 -32.44
CA ARG A 278 13.68 4.28 -32.48
C ARG A 278 14.12 5.49 -33.29
N ALA A 279 15.36 5.96 -33.09
CA ALA A 279 15.91 7.07 -33.84
C ALA A 279 15.97 6.76 -35.34
N PHE A 280 16.40 5.54 -35.69
CA PHE A 280 16.44 5.07 -37.08
C PHE A 280 15.04 5.07 -37.71
N VAL A 281 14.04 4.51 -37.02
CA VAL A 281 12.64 4.50 -37.51
C VAL A 281 12.10 5.92 -37.73
N ILE A 282 12.40 6.85 -36.82
CA ILE A 282 11.98 8.27 -36.96
C ILE A 282 12.64 8.89 -38.19
N VAL A 283 13.95 8.71 -38.38
CA VAL A 283 14.67 9.24 -39.54
C VAL A 283 14.13 8.65 -40.85
N CYS A 284 13.93 7.33 -40.92
CA CYS A 284 13.31 6.69 -42.08
C CYS A 284 11.90 7.22 -42.36
N SER A 285 11.09 7.42 -41.31
CA SER A 285 9.73 7.96 -41.45
C SER A 285 9.74 9.40 -41.97
N LEU A 286 10.66 10.25 -41.50
CA LEU A 286 10.84 11.61 -42.01
C LEU A 286 11.27 11.63 -43.48
N ILE A 287 12.21 10.76 -43.88
CA ILE A 287 12.63 10.64 -45.28
C ILE A 287 11.45 10.23 -46.17
N LEU A 288 10.67 9.24 -45.74
CA LEU A 288 9.47 8.81 -46.46
C LEU A 288 8.42 9.92 -46.53
N MET A 289 8.20 10.65 -45.43
CA MET A 289 7.28 11.79 -45.39
C MET A 289 7.70 12.88 -46.37
N VAL A 290 9.00 13.22 -46.44
CA VAL A 290 9.51 14.22 -47.40
C VAL A 290 9.34 13.74 -48.84
N LYS A 291 9.59 12.45 -49.13
CA LYS A 291 9.37 11.90 -50.47
C LYS A 291 7.89 11.88 -50.85
N LEU A 292 7.02 11.47 -49.94
CA LEU A 292 5.57 11.49 -50.12
C LEU A 292 5.06 12.91 -50.32
N TRP A 293 5.56 13.87 -49.54
CA TRP A 293 5.21 15.28 -49.68
C TRP A 293 5.65 15.84 -51.04
N ARG A 294 6.89 15.56 -51.45
CA ARG A 294 7.41 15.98 -52.76
C ARG A 294 6.60 15.36 -53.91
N TRP A 295 6.25 14.08 -53.80
CA TRP A 295 5.38 13.41 -54.76
C TRP A 295 3.98 14.02 -54.79
N PHE A 296 3.39 14.29 -53.62
CA PHE A 296 2.06 14.88 -53.49
C PHE A 296 2.00 16.32 -54.04
N VAL A 297 2.99 17.16 -53.72
CA VAL A 297 3.15 18.50 -54.29
C VAL A 297 3.33 18.40 -55.81
N GLY A 298 4.21 17.52 -56.29
CA GLY A 298 4.39 17.29 -57.73
C GLY A 298 3.10 16.86 -58.42
N PHE A 299 2.33 15.94 -57.82
CA PHE A 299 1.06 15.47 -58.34
C PHE A 299 0.00 16.58 -58.36
N THR A 300 -0.22 17.27 -57.25
CA THR A 300 -1.21 18.34 -57.15
C THR A 300 -0.92 19.47 -58.14
N PHE A 301 0.33 19.96 -58.23
CA PHE A 301 0.69 21.03 -59.15
C PHE A 301 0.64 20.60 -60.63
N ASN A 302 1.08 19.38 -60.98
CA ASN A 302 1.04 18.89 -62.37
C ASN A 302 -0.38 18.54 -62.85
N ASN A 303 -1.29 18.20 -61.94
CA ASN A 303 -2.68 17.88 -62.28
C ASN A 303 -3.63 19.08 -62.13
N THR A 304 -3.16 20.23 -61.65
CA THR A 304 -3.95 21.46 -61.63
C THR A 304 -4.38 21.83 -63.05
N LEU A 305 -5.68 22.06 -63.24
CA LEU A 305 -6.30 22.42 -64.52
C LEU A 305 -5.59 23.57 -65.23
N THR A 306 -5.01 24.51 -64.48
CA THR A 306 -4.23 25.65 -64.99
C THR A 306 -3.00 25.27 -65.79
N VAL A 307 -2.25 24.21 -65.41
CA VAL A 307 -1.08 23.76 -66.17
C VAL A 307 -1.49 23.01 -67.43
N LYS A 308 -2.57 22.21 -67.36
CA LYS A 308 -3.16 21.52 -68.52
C LYS A 308 -3.75 22.51 -69.54
N LEU A 309 -4.42 23.57 -69.08
CA LEU A 309 -4.95 24.64 -69.93
C LEU A 309 -3.83 25.43 -70.62
N LYS A 310 -2.73 25.74 -69.91
CA LYS A 310 -1.56 26.41 -70.49
C LYS A 310 -0.85 25.56 -71.56
N ARG A 311 -0.76 24.24 -71.34
CA ARG A 311 -0.20 23.31 -72.33
C ARG A 311 -1.07 23.19 -73.58
N ALA A 312 -2.40 23.18 -73.42
CA ALA A 312 -3.33 23.13 -74.54
C ALA A 312 -3.33 24.43 -75.35
N PHE A 313 -3.14 25.59 -74.70
CA PHE A 313 -3.06 26.90 -75.38
C PHE A 313 -1.73 27.15 -76.11
N LEU A 314 -0.64 26.48 -75.71
CA LEU A 314 0.68 26.62 -76.36
C LEU A 314 0.93 25.55 -77.44
N SER A 315 0.01 24.60 -77.62
CA SER A 315 0.08 23.58 -78.69
C SER A 315 -0.83 23.86 -79.89
N GLN A 316 -1.46 25.04 -79.94
CA GLN A 316 -2.10 25.61 -81.13
C GLN A 316 -1.19 26.67 -81.72
#